data_AF-A0AA36ALY3-F1
#
_entry.id   AF-A0AA36ALY3-F1
#
_cell.length_a   1.000
_cell.length_b   1.000
_cell.length_c   1.000
_cell.angle_alpha   90.00
_cell.angle_beta   90.00
_cell.angle_gamma   90.00
#
_symmetry.space_group_name_H-M   'P 1'
#
loop_
_entity.id
_entity.type
_entity.pdbx_description
1 polymer ?
#
loop_
_entity_poly.entity_id
_entity_poly.type
_entity_poly.pdbx_seq_one_letter_code
_entity_poly.pdbx_strand_id
1 'polypeptide(L)'
;MSSDKRRRARIQGGWSSASNNNTGKKLPQPKRPPVSFNTLNDQDNKEDSSKQEEYAQFLFTGSSNKFREKPPVKTITEHGIHDISASENGVSRIRFFPSFIEEKEADRIFRTLLHDLPWKQASDVLPNGSKFLQPRLTAWYGDLPYSYSGQTHQPNAKWHPTLQTIREHLQQSLGILFNSMLANLYRDGHDSVGWHTDKNPAIGDQPTIASLSFGDGRMFELRRNPPPEENGDYTYMEHVNVPVTNGCLLTMEGALQHDWQHRVPKEYHERGARINLTFRLTIPG
;
A
#
# COMPACT_ATOMS: atom_id res chain seq x y z
N MET A 1 27.91 27.77 -39.83
CA MET A 1 28.47 27.22 -38.57
C MET A 1 27.28 26.80 -37.70
N SER A 2 26.62 25.70 -38.06
CA SER A 2 26.81 24.33 -37.56
C SER A 2 26.28 24.13 -36.14
N SER A 3 25.03 23.67 -36.09
CA SER A 3 24.38 22.94 -35.00
C SER A 3 25.15 21.68 -34.62
N ASP A 4 25.13 21.27 -33.34
CA ASP A 4 25.45 19.88 -32.99
C ASP A 4 24.44 19.25 -32.02
N LYS A 5 23.70 18.30 -32.59
CA LYS A 5 22.95 17.21 -31.97
C LYS A 5 23.84 15.98 -32.07
N ARG A 6 24.00 15.17 -31.01
CA ARG A 6 24.31 13.73 -31.11
C ARG A 6 23.93 13.07 -29.78
N ARG A 7 22.87 12.27 -29.69
CA ARG A 7 22.55 10.94 -30.26
C ARG A 7 23.05 9.77 -29.41
N ARG A 8 22.07 8.95 -29.04
CA ARG A 8 22.09 7.60 -28.47
C ARG A 8 23.05 6.68 -29.23
N ALA A 9 23.76 5.83 -28.49
CA ALA A 9 24.33 4.59 -29.00
C ALA A 9 23.51 3.40 -28.50
N ARG A 10 22.98 2.64 -29.46
CA ARG A 10 22.30 1.36 -29.37
C ARG A 10 23.37 0.30 -29.61
N ILE A 11 23.49 -0.71 -28.74
CA ILE A 11 24.18 -1.96 -29.09
C ILE A 11 23.09 -3.02 -29.24
N GLN A 12 22.87 -3.41 -30.50
CA GLN A 12 22.19 -4.65 -30.86
C GLN A 12 23.19 -5.80 -30.82
N GLY A 13 22.75 -6.93 -30.26
CA GLY A 13 23.27 -8.25 -30.55
C GLY A 13 22.11 -9.25 -30.50
N GLY A 14 21.46 -9.49 -31.64
CA GLY A 14 20.87 -10.81 -31.91
C GLY A 14 22.03 -11.77 -32.18
N TRP A 15 21.90 -13.09 -32.08
CA TRP A 15 21.10 -13.92 -32.99
C TRP A 15 20.79 -15.29 -32.34
N SER A 16 19.64 -15.83 -32.77
CA SER A 16 19.26 -17.24 -32.97
C SER A 16 18.99 -18.20 -31.80
N SER A 17 17.76 -18.72 -31.88
CA SER A 17 17.14 -19.90 -31.27
C SER A 17 17.74 -21.24 -31.75
N ALA A 18 17.71 -22.26 -30.88
CA ALA A 18 17.02 -23.56 -31.07
C ALA A 18 17.82 -24.81 -30.63
N SER A 19 17.21 -25.53 -29.68
CA SER A 19 17.01 -26.99 -29.58
C SER A 19 18.17 -28.01 -29.73
N ASN A 20 18.21 -28.86 -28.70
CA ASN A 20 18.34 -30.34 -28.70
C ASN A 20 19.68 -31.04 -28.42
N ASN A 21 19.54 -32.05 -27.56
CA ASN A 21 20.26 -33.33 -27.46
C ASN A 21 21.70 -33.39 -26.92
N ASN A 22 21.77 -33.68 -25.62
CA ASN A 22 22.39 -34.88 -25.02
C ASN A 22 23.54 -35.55 -25.78
N THR A 23 24.78 -35.43 -25.27
CA THR A 23 25.76 -36.54 -25.12
C THR A 23 26.92 -36.08 -24.22
N GLY A 24 27.32 -36.94 -23.29
CA GLY A 24 28.09 -36.57 -22.10
C GLY A 24 29.61 -36.41 -22.25
N LYS A 25 30.21 -35.79 -21.23
CA LYS A 25 31.54 -36.09 -20.68
C LYS A 25 31.67 -35.43 -19.29
N LYS A 26 32.06 -36.22 -18.29
CA LYS A 26 32.25 -35.82 -16.87
C LYS A 26 33.38 -34.78 -16.74
N LEU A 27 33.14 -33.72 -15.96
CA LEU A 27 34.17 -32.79 -15.46
C LEU A 27 34.46 -33.06 -13.97
N PRO A 28 35.74 -32.99 -13.52
CA PRO A 28 36.14 -33.39 -12.17
C PRO A 28 35.88 -32.31 -11.10
N GLN A 29 35.50 -32.77 -9.91
CA GLN A 29 35.29 -31.98 -8.69
C GLN A 29 36.63 -31.55 -8.06
N PRO A 30 36.78 -30.30 -7.58
CA PRO A 30 37.97 -29.87 -6.84
C PRO A 30 37.93 -30.35 -5.38
N LYS A 31 38.96 -31.11 -4.97
CA LYS A 31 39.20 -31.57 -3.59
C LYS A 31 39.76 -30.43 -2.73
N ARG A 32 39.15 -30.18 -1.56
CA ARG A 32 39.71 -29.32 -0.50
C ARG A 32 40.84 -30.06 0.24
N PRO A 33 42.02 -29.45 0.47
CA PRO A 33 43.01 -30.01 1.37
C PRO A 33 42.72 -29.63 2.85
N PRO A 34 43.09 -30.48 3.82
CA PRO A 34 42.91 -30.24 5.24
C PRO A 34 44.04 -29.35 5.78
N VAL A 35 43.76 -28.52 6.79
CA VAL A 35 44.82 -27.86 7.56
C VAL A 35 44.84 -28.47 8.96
N SER A 36 45.90 -29.22 9.22
CA SER A 36 46.25 -29.85 10.48
C SER A 36 47.04 -28.91 11.37
N PHE A 37 46.75 -28.94 12.67
CA PHE A 37 47.54 -28.33 13.73
C PHE A 37 48.93 -28.98 13.81
N ASN A 38 49.99 -28.16 13.87
CA ASN A 38 51.32 -28.60 14.31
C ASN A 38 51.83 -27.66 15.39
N THR A 39 52.01 -28.22 16.58
CA THR A 39 52.88 -27.74 17.66
C THR A 39 54.35 -27.92 17.29
N LEU A 40 55.16 -26.88 17.41
CA LEU A 40 56.62 -26.96 17.55
C LEU A 40 57.08 -25.92 18.59
N ASN A 41 57.92 -26.39 19.51
CA ASN A 41 58.56 -25.65 20.61
C ASN A 41 59.68 -24.72 20.13
N ASP A 42 59.89 -23.67 20.93
CA ASP A 42 61.13 -22.93 21.27
C ASP A 42 62.31 -22.94 20.29
N GLN A 43 62.67 -21.76 19.78
CA GLN A 43 63.82 -21.00 20.28
C GLN A 43 63.96 -19.64 19.56
N ASP A 44 64.30 -18.63 20.35
CA ASP A 44 64.96 -17.37 19.98
C ASP A 44 64.27 -16.45 18.96
N ASN A 45 63.59 -15.44 19.48
CA ASN A 45 63.94 -14.05 19.18
C ASN A 45 63.34 -13.09 20.21
N LYS A 46 64.22 -12.49 21.01
CA LYS A 46 63.96 -11.25 21.73
C LYS A 46 63.77 -10.15 20.70
N GLU A 47 62.59 -9.56 20.62
CA GLU A 47 62.45 -8.14 20.25
C GLU A 47 61.02 -7.63 20.52
N ASP A 48 60.98 -6.57 21.33
CA ASP A 48 59.98 -5.50 21.38
C ASP A 48 58.54 -5.82 21.86
N SER A 49 58.40 -5.95 23.18
CA SER A 49 57.12 -6.10 23.90
C SER A 49 56.33 -4.78 24.06
N SER A 50 56.51 -3.78 23.19
CA SER A 50 55.90 -2.45 23.37
C SER A 50 54.78 -2.09 22.39
N LYS A 51 54.39 -2.99 21.47
CA LYS A 51 53.37 -2.71 20.43
C LYS A 51 52.19 -3.68 20.38
N GLN A 52 51.96 -4.43 21.45
CA GLN A 52 50.85 -5.39 21.55
C GLN A 52 49.71 -4.96 22.49
N GLU A 53 49.76 -3.73 23.01
CA GLU A 53 48.73 -3.21 23.93
C GLU A 53 47.69 -2.29 23.28
N GLU A 54 47.84 -1.91 22.00
CA GLU A 54 47.01 -0.85 21.40
C GLU A 54 45.89 -1.33 20.45
N TYR A 55 45.51 -2.61 20.50
CA TYR A 55 44.38 -3.15 19.72
C TYR A 55 43.30 -3.84 20.57
N ALA A 56 43.36 -3.72 21.90
CA ALA A 56 42.41 -4.34 22.82
C ALA A 56 41.32 -3.38 23.36
N GLN A 57 41.05 -2.27 22.68
CA GLN A 57 40.11 -1.24 23.18
C GLN A 57 39.07 -0.80 22.15
N PHE A 58 38.48 -1.75 21.43
CA PHE A 58 37.14 -1.57 20.86
C PHE A 58 36.22 -2.68 21.36
N LEU A 59 36.17 -2.86 22.68
CA LEU A 59 35.03 -3.53 23.28
C LEU A 59 33.84 -2.59 23.12
N PHE A 60 33.06 -2.83 22.06
CA PHE A 60 31.70 -2.32 21.95
C PHE A 60 30.95 -2.89 23.16
N THR A 61 30.92 -2.12 24.25
CA THR A 61 29.96 -2.30 25.33
C THR A 61 28.63 -1.96 24.71
N GLY A 62 28.03 -2.96 24.05
CA GLY A 62 26.70 -2.83 23.50
C GLY A 62 25.83 -2.32 24.63
N SER A 63 25.41 -1.05 24.50
CA SER A 63 24.27 -0.56 25.24
C SER A 63 23.23 -1.66 25.15
N SER A 64 22.59 -1.98 26.27
CA SER A 64 21.41 -2.83 26.31
C SER A 64 20.21 -2.14 25.63
N ASN A 65 20.47 -1.51 24.48
CA ASN A 65 19.50 -1.11 23.49
C ASN A 65 18.67 -2.36 23.23
N LYS A 66 17.50 -2.38 23.86
CA LYS A 66 16.45 -3.32 23.57
C LYS A 66 16.26 -3.28 22.06
N PHE A 67 16.72 -4.31 21.36
CA PHE A 67 16.43 -4.45 19.94
C PHE A 67 14.91 -4.47 19.84
N ARG A 68 14.34 -3.39 19.29
CA ARG A 68 12.91 -3.34 19.05
C ARG A 68 12.64 -4.20 17.83
N GLU A 69 11.89 -5.27 18.01
CA GLU A 69 11.49 -6.10 16.89
C GLU A 69 10.42 -5.37 16.08
N LYS A 70 10.54 -5.46 14.75
CA LYS A 70 9.52 -4.95 13.86
C LYS A 70 8.27 -5.83 14.00
N PRO A 71 7.08 -5.26 14.30
CA PRO A 71 5.87 -6.04 14.38
C PRO A 71 5.59 -6.79 13.06
N PRO A 72 5.12 -8.05 13.12
CA PRO A 72 4.71 -8.76 11.92
C PRO A 72 3.50 -8.07 11.28
N VAL A 73 3.43 -8.11 9.95
CA VAL A 73 2.27 -7.60 9.21
C VAL A 73 1.10 -8.56 9.39
N LYS A 74 -0.03 -8.07 9.90
CA LYS A 74 -1.28 -8.84 10.00
C LYS A 74 -2.00 -8.79 8.66
N THR A 75 -2.62 -9.88 8.22
CA THR A 75 -3.46 -9.89 7.02
C THR A 75 -4.88 -10.30 7.39
N ILE A 76 -5.86 -9.49 7.00
CA ILE A 76 -7.28 -9.77 7.21
C ILE A 76 -7.86 -10.31 5.90
N THR A 77 -8.18 -11.60 5.89
CA THR A 77 -8.92 -12.28 4.81
C THR A 77 -10.30 -12.72 5.24
N GLU A 78 -10.49 -12.92 6.54
CA GLU A 78 -11.71 -13.53 7.08
C GLU A 78 -12.86 -12.55 7.14
N HIS A 79 -14.05 -13.05 6.79
CA HIS A 79 -15.30 -12.33 6.97
C HIS A 79 -15.51 -12.02 8.46
N GLY A 80 -15.80 -10.76 8.78
CA GLY A 80 -16.21 -10.39 10.13
C GLY A 80 -15.72 -9.03 10.58
N ILE A 81 -15.75 -8.84 11.90
CA ILE A 81 -15.36 -7.62 12.59
C ILE A 81 -13.96 -7.83 13.18
N HIS A 82 -13.07 -6.88 12.92
CA HIS A 82 -11.66 -6.92 13.29
C HIS A 82 -11.30 -5.62 14.02
N ASP A 83 -11.13 -5.70 15.33
CA ASP A 83 -10.62 -4.59 16.13
C ASP A 83 -9.10 -4.61 16.05
N ILE A 84 -8.53 -3.72 15.23
CA ILE A 84 -7.10 -3.75 14.88
C ILE A 84 -6.23 -3.02 15.90
N SER A 85 -6.81 -2.08 16.66
CA SER A 85 -6.18 -1.42 17.81
C SER A 85 -7.20 -0.77 18.73
N ALA A 86 -6.78 -0.47 19.96
CA ALA A 86 -7.46 0.42 20.89
C ALA A 86 -6.48 1.50 21.38
N SER A 87 -6.96 2.73 21.53
CA SER A 87 -6.21 3.89 21.99
C SER A 87 -7.10 4.82 22.82
N GLU A 88 -6.55 5.97 23.23
CA GLU A 88 -7.31 7.06 23.84
C GLU A 88 -8.40 7.62 22.90
N ASN A 89 -8.22 7.50 21.59
CA ASN A 89 -9.21 7.89 20.58
C ASN A 89 -10.34 6.87 20.43
N GLY A 90 -10.25 5.72 21.09
CA GLY A 90 -11.21 4.62 21.04
C GLY A 90 -10.71 3.40 20.26
N VAL A 91 -11.64 2.58 19.78
CA VAL A 91 -11.32 1.35 19.03
C VAL A 91 -11.23 1.67 17.54
N SER A 92 -10.13 1.26 16.90
CA SER A 92 -9.99 1.23 15.45
C SER A 92 -10.52 -0.09 14.92
N ARG A 93 -11.60 -0.05 14.14
CA ARG A 93 -12.33 -1.23 13.69
C ARG A 93 -12.39 -1.32 12.17
N ILE A 94 -12.23 -2.54 11.68
CA ILE A 94 -12.48 -2.93 10.30
C ILE A 94 -13.62 -3.95 10.28
N ARG A 95 -14.60 -3.81 9.39
CA ARG A 95 -15.47 -4.94 9.02
C ARG A 95 -15.17 -5.34 7.58
N PHE A 96 -14.95 -6.62 7.36
CA PHE A 96 -14.60 -7.13 6.05
C PHE A 96 -15.60 -8.20 5.61
N PHE A 97 -16.13 -8.02 4.40
CA PHE A 97 -17.08 -8.91 3.75
C PHE A 97 -16.51 -9.27 2.37
N PRO A 98 -15.78 -10.40 2.25
CA PRO A 98 -15.06 -10.75 1.01
C PRO A 98 -16.00 -10.99 -0.19
N SER A 99 -17.26 -11.35 0.07
CA SER A 99 -18.28 -11.64 -0.96
C SER A 99 -19.58 -10.90 -0.66
N PHE A 100 -19.50 -9.56 -0.52
CA PHE A 100 -20.66 -8.73 -0.23
C PHE A 100 -21.62 -8.63 -1.43
N ILE A 101 -21.06 -8.49 -2.63
CA ILE A 101 -21.79 -8.61 -3.89
C ILE A 101 -21.38 -9.92 -4.57
N GLU A 102 -22.36 -10.69 -5.06
CA GLU A 102 -22.10 -11.92 -5.82
C GLU A 102 -21.24 -11.63 -7.06
N GLU A 103 -20.28 -12.50 -7.36
CA GLU A 103 -19.27 -12.34 -8.41
C GLU A 103 -19.87 -11.92 -9.77
N LYS A 104 -20.94 -12.58 -10.22
CA LYS A 104 -21.59 -12.26 -11.50
C LYS A 104 -22.19 -10.84 -11.53
N GLU A 105 -22.78 -10.43 -10.41
CA GLU A 105 -23.35 -9.10 -10.28
C GLU A 105 -22.25 -8.03 -10.15
N ALA A 106 -21.17 -8.36 -9.42
CA ALA A 106 -19.99 -7.52 -9.31
C ALA A 106 -19.34 -7.27 -10.68
N ASP A 107 -19.24 -8.28 -11.55
CA ASP A 107 -18.75 -8.16 -12.93
C ASP A 107 -19.66 -7.32 -13.82
N ARG A 108 -20.97 -7.41 -13.62
CA ARG A 108 -21.95 -6.58 -14.33
C ARG A 108 -21.80 -5.12 -13.91
N ILE A 109 -21.76 -4.86 -12.61
CA ILE A 109 -21.55 -3.53 -12.02
C ILE A 109 -20.23 -2.94 -12.51
N PHE A 110 -19.14 -3.71 -12.46
CA PHE A 110 -17.82 -3.28 -12.92
C PHE A 110 -17.87 -2.76 -14.37
N ARG A 111 -18.43 -3.55 -15.30
CA ARG A 111 -18.54 -3.18 -16.71
C ARG A 111 -19.39 -1.93 -16.91
N THR A 112 -20.54 -1.84 -16.25
CA THR A 112 -21.42 -0.67 -16.30
C THR A 112 -20.70 0.59 -15.80
N LEU A 113 -20.12 0.55 -14.60
CA LEU A 113 -19.45 1.73 -14.02
C LEU A 113 -18.19 2.14 -14.78
N LEU A 114 -17.44 1.17 -15.31
CA LEU A 114 -16.25 1.46 -16.12
C LEU A 114 -16.60 2.27 -17.37
N HIS A 115 -17.71 1.92 -18.02
CA HIS A 115 -18.18 2.59 -19.23
C HIS A 115 -18.91 3.91 -18.94
N ASP A 116 -19.81 3.93 -17.94
CA ASP A 116 -20.78 5.01 -17.77
C ASP A 116 -20.29 6.17 -16.91
N LEU A 117 -19.34 5.94 -15.99
CA LEU A 117 -18.88 7.00 -15.10
C LEU A 117 -17.95 7.99 -15.84
N PRO A 118 -18.08 9.31 -15.58
CA PRO A 118 -17.30 10.33 -16.26
C PRO A 118 -15.89 10.46 -15.64
N TRP A 119 -15.08 9.43 -15.81
CA TRP A 119 -13.73 9.33 -15.24
C TRP A 119 -12.83 10.50 -15.65
N LYS A 120 -12.20 11.15 -14.67
CA LYS A 120 -11.21 12.22 -14.89
C LYS A 120 -9.99 12.02 -14.03
N GLN A 121 -8.82 12.39 -14.55
CA GLN A 121 -7.61 12.41 -13.76
C GLN A 121 -7.50 13.78 -13.07
N ALA A 122 -7.59 13.79 -11.74
CA ALA A 122 -7.45 15.02 -10.98
C ALA A 122 -5.97 15.41 -10.82
N SER A 123 -5.69 16.70 -10.71
CA SER A 123 -4.38 17.22 -10.30
C SER A 123 -4.36 17.50 -8.80
N ASP A 124 -3.23 17.26 -8.17
CA ASP A 124 -3.01 17.51 -6.74
C ASP A 124 -1.67 18.25 -6.53
N VAL A 125 -1.43 18.76 -5.32
CA VAL A 125 -0.28 19.60 -5.00
C VAL A 125 0.53 18.95 -3.87
N LEU A 126 1.81 18.73 -4.12
CA LEU A 126 2.74 18.26 -3.09
C LEU A 126 3.05 19.37 -2.07
N PRO A 127 3.52 19.05 -0.85
CA PRO A 127 3.86 20.06 0.16
C PRO A 127 4.90 21.10 -0.31
N ASN A 128 5.74 20.76 -1.28
CA ASN A 128 6.71 21.67 -1.91
C ASN A 128 6.07 22.59 -2.99
N GLY A 129 4.75 22.57 -3.15
CA GLY A 129 4.00 23.35 -4.13
C GLY A 129 3.96 22.78 -5.55
N SER A 130 4.66 21.68 -5.83
CA SER A 130 4.65 21.08 -7.17
C SER A 130 3.34 20.35 -7.46
N LYS A 131 2.79 20.57 -8.65
CA LYS A 131 1.57 19.91 -9.11
C LYS A 131 1.90 18.55 -9.72
N PHE A 132 1.07 17.55 -9.43
CA PHE A 132 1.15 16.23 -10.06
C PHE A 132 -0.24 15.73 -10.44
N LEU A 133 -0.31 14.79 -11.39
CA LEU A 133 -1.55 14.10 -11.70
C LEU A 133 -1.71 12.91 -10.76
N GLN A 134 -2.87 12.78 -10.14
CA GLN A 134 -3.18 11.64 -9.30
C GLN A 134 -3.03 10.36 -10.14
N PRO A 135 -2.32 9.32 -9.67
CA PRO A 135 -2.14 8.08 -10.42
C PRO A 135 -3.39 7.19 -10.30
N ARG A 136 -4.54 7.73 -10.67
CA ARG A 136 -5.86 7.07 -10.77
C ARG A 136 -6.84 8.04 -11.42
N LEU A 137 -7.93 7.51 -11.97
CA LEU A 137 -9.07 8.33 -12.38
C LEU A 137 -10.10 8.38 -11.26
N THR A 138 -10.83 9.49 -11.16
CA THR A 138 -11.86 9.68 -10.16
C THR A 138 -13.15 10.20 -10.76
N ALA A 139 -14.25 9.91 -10.07
CA ALA A 139 -15.55 10.54 -10.28
C ALA A 139 -16.20 10.71 -8.91
N TRP A 140 -16.90 11.82 -8.70
CA TRP A 140 -17.52 12.12 -7.40
C TRP A 140 -19.02 12.36 -7.56
N TYR A 141 -19.77 11.82 -6.60
CA TYR A 141 -21.21 12.00 -6.45
C TYR A 141 -21.52 12.35 -5.01
N GLY A 142 -22.48 13.24 -4.80
CA GLY A 142 -22.88 13.60 -3.46
C GLY A 142 -23.91 14.71 -3.42
N ASP A 143 -24.65 14.72 -2.33
CA ASP A 143 -25.83 15.55 -2.15
C ASP A 143 -25.44 16.96 -1.65
N LEU A 144 -24.26 17.10 -1.05
CA LEU A 144 -23.71 18.34 -0.48
C LEU A 144 -22.35 18.67 -1.11
N PRO A 145 -21.91 19.95 -1.10
CA PRO A 145 -20.57 20.30 -1.55
C PRO A 145 -19.54 19.58 -0.69
N TYR A 146 -18.49 19.03 -1.32
CA TYR A 146 -17.46 18.28 -0.62
C TYR A 146 -16.08 18.73 -1.07
N SER A 147 -15.26 19.21 -0.13
CA SER A 147 -13.88 19.58 -0.40
C SER A 147 -12.94 18.41 -0.12
N TYR A 148 -12.18 17.97 -1.11
CA TYR A 148 -11.17 16.92 -0.97
C TYR A 148 -9.90 17.31 -1.71
N SER A 149 -8.72 17.13 -1.09
CA SER A 149 -7.43 17.42 -1.75
C SER A 149 -7.36 18.85 -2.32
N GLY A 150 -7.90 19.82 -1.56
CA GLY A 150 -7.95 21.24 -1.96
C GLY A 150 -8.91 21.57 -3.11
N GLN A 151 -9.70 20.60 -3.59
CA GLN A 151 -10.71 20.79 -4.64
C GLN A 151 -12.11 20.74 -4.02
N THR A 152 -12.92 21.77 -4.24
CA THR A 152 -14.34 21.77 -3.88
C THR A 152 -15.16 21.15 -5.00
N HIS A 153 -15.78 20.00 -4.73
CA HIS A 153 -16.76 19.38 -5.61
C HIS A 153 -18.13 20.02 -5.36
N GLN A 154 -18.74 20.55 -6.42
CA GLN A 154 -20.12 21.02 -6.38
C GLN A 154 -21.07 19.82 -6.27
N PRO A 155 -22.23 19.94 -5.58
CA PRO A 155 -23.20 18.87 -5.43
C PRO A 155 -23.51 18.19 -6.76
N ASN A 156 -23.44 16.87 -6.76
CA ASN A 156 -23.79 16.02 -7.88
C ASN A 156 -24.80 15.00 -7.39
N ALA A 157 -26.00 15.50 -7.08
CA ALA A 157 -27.12 14.73 -6.56
C ALA A 157 -27.77 13.81 -7.62
N LYS A 158 -27.32 13.87 -8.88
CA LYS A 158 -27.78 12.98 -9.95
C LYS A 158 -26.95 11.69 -9.96
N TRP A 159 -27.15 10.87 -8.93
CA TRP A 159 -26.51 9.58 -8.80
C TRP A 159 -26.83 8.69 -10.01
N HIS A 160 -25.80 8.00 -10.52
CA HIS A 160 -26.01 6.95 -11.51
C HIS A 160 -26.92 5.86 -10.92
N PRO A 161 -27.88 5.28 -11.66
CA PRO A 161 -28.83 4.29 -11.12
C PRO A 161 -28.14 3.14 -10.39
N THR A 162 -27.08 2.56 -10.96
CA THR A 162 -26.27 1.52 -10.30
C THR A 162 -25.67 2.00 -8.98
N LEU A 163 -25.18 3.24 -8.91
CA LEU A 163 -24.62 3.79 -7.68
C LEU A 163 -25.70 4.03 -6.61
N GLN A 164 -26.90 4.44 -7.03
CA GLN A 164 -28.06 4.59 -6.15
C GLN A 164 -28.48 3.24 -5.55
N THR A 165 -28.58 2.19 -6.36
CA THR A 165 -28.89 0.83 -5.88
C THR A 165 -27.83 0.31 -4.90
N ILE A 166 -26.54 0.51 -5.20
CA ILE A 166 -25.44 0.15 -4.29
C ILE A 166 -25.56 0.92 -2.98
N ARG A 167 -25.81 2.24 -3.06
CA ARG A 167 -25.99 3.10 -1.89
C ARG A 167 -27.11 2.58 -0.99
N GLU A 168 -28.28 2.32 -1.55
CA GLU A 168 -29.43 1.79 -0.80
C GLU A 168 -29.13 0.43 -0.14
N HIS A 169 -28.48 -0.49 -0.87
CA HIS A 169 -28.08 -1.79 -0.33
C HIS A 169 -27.11 -1.63 0.85
N LEU A 170 -26.09 -0.78 0.73
CA LEU A 170 -25.15 -0.49 1.81
C LEU A 170 -25.86 0.10 3.03
N GLN A 171 -26.77 1.05 2.83
CA GLN A 171 -27.51 1.67 3.93
C GLN A 171 -28.40 0.66 4.66
N GLN A 172 -29.07 -0.22 3.93
CA GLN A 172 -29.88 -1.30 4.52
C GLN A 172 -29.02 -2.31 5.29
N SER A 173 -27.86 -2.68 4.74
CA SER A 173 -26.98 -3.69 5.33
C SER A 173 -26.22 -3.19 6.56
N LEU A 174 -25.81 -1.92 6.55
CA LEU A 174 -25.00 -1.32 7.62
C LEU A 174 -25.83 -0.52 8.63
N GLY A 175 -27.07 -0.17 8.30
CA GLY A 175 -27.92 0.68 9.14
C GLY A 175 -27.43 2.14 9.25
N ILE A 176 -26.64 2.61 8.27
CA ILE A 176 -26.01 3.93 8.26
C ILE A 176 -26.34 4.62 6.94
N LEU A 177 -26.55 5.94 6.95
CA LEU A 177 -26.79 6.74 5.75
C LEU A 177 -25.50 7.13 5.05
N PHE A 178 -25.53 7.29 3.72
CA PHE A 178 -24.43 7.81 2.92
C PHE A 178 -24.93 8.88 1.94
N ASN A 179 -24.22 10.00 1.86
CA ASN A 179 -24.59 11.14 1.00
C ASN A 179 -23.42 11.67 0.15
N SER A 180 -22.24 11.05 0.25
CA SER A 180 -21.05 11.39 -0.53
C SER A 180 -20.32 10.12 -0.95
N MET A 181 -19.88 10.04 -2.19
CA MET A 181 -19.12 8.91 -2.73
C MET A 181 -18.03 9.38 -3.69
N LEU A 182 -16.81 8.90 -3.44
CA LEU A 182 -15.68 9.06 -4.35
C LEU A 182 -15.39 7.72 -5.03
N ALA A 183 -15.60 7.68 -6.34
CA ALA A 183 -15.21 6.56 -7.17
C ALA A 183 -13.74 6.74 -7.59
N ASN A 184 -12.96 5.68 -7.46
CA ASN A 184 -11.56 5.62 -7.85
C ASN A 184 -11.38 4.47 -8.84
N LEU A 185 -10.90 4.76 -10.05
CA LEU A 185 -10.53 3.78 -11.06
C LEU A 185 -9.00 3.71 -11.14
N TYR A 186 -8.48 2.54 -10.77
CA TYR A 186 -7.09 2.14 -10.97
C TYR A 186 -7.05 1.36 -12.28
N ARG A 187 -6.41 1.92 -13.30
CA ARG A 187 -6.43 1.35 -14.66
C ARG A 187 -5.64 0.05 -14.75
N ASP A 188 -4.57 -0.05 -13.97
CA ASP A 188 -3.65 -1.18 -13.93
C ASP A 188 -2.88 -1.21 -12.58
N GLY A 189 -1.76 -1.91 -12.51
CA GLY A 189 -0.88 -1.99 -11.33
C GLY A 189 -0.04 -0.73 -11.07
N HIS A 190 0.05 0.20 -12.03
CA HIS A 190 0.86 1.42 -11.92
C HIS A 190 0.08 2.58 -11.26
N ASP A 191 -1.25 2.50 -11.26
CA ASP A 191 -2.12 3.39 -10.51
C ASP A 191 -2.11 3.07 -9.01
N SER A 192 -2.24 4.09 -8.17
CA SER A 192 -2.06 3.98 -6.72
C SER A 192 -2.71 5.14 -5.95
N VAL A 193 -2.75 5.02 -4.63
CA VAL A 193 -2.93 6.15 -3.72
C VAL A 193 -1.91 6.02 -2.61
N GLY A 194 -1.21 7.11 -2.28
CA GLY A 194 -0.18 7.11 -1.24
C GLY A 194 -0.75 6.95 0.17
N TRP A 195 0.12 6.88 1.16
CA TRP A 195 -0.29 6.88 2.57
C TRP A 195 -1.07 8.15 2.90
N HIS A 196 -2.30 7.99 3.36
CA HIS A 196 -3.18 9.07 3.76
C HIS A 196 -4.17 8.58 4.81
N THR A 197 -4.93 9.53 5.35
CA THR A 197 -6.08 9.24 6.17
C THR A 197 -7.25 10.06 5.64
N ASP A 198 -8.46 9.51 5.70
CA ASP A 198 -9.66 10.23 5.31
C ASP A 198 -10.04 11.20 6.43
N LYS A 199 -9.29 12.30 6.57
CA LYS A 199 -9.60 13.39 7.50
C LYS A 199 -10.29 14.51 6.75
N ASN A 200 -11.54 14.77 7.08
CA ASN A 200 -12.29 15.94 6.61
C ASN A 200 -13.23 16.39 7.73
N PRO A 201 -13.22 17.68 8.13
CA PRO A 201 -14.19 18.20 9.10
C PRO A 201 -15.64 17.87 8.73
N ALA A 202 -15.94 17.77 7.42
CA ALA A 202 -17.27 17.45 6.93
C ALA A 202 -17.74 16.03 7.28
N ILE A 203 -16.88 15.08 7.65
CA ILE A 203 -17.30 13.69 7.95
C ILE A 203 -17.32 13.36 9.46
N GLY A 204 -17.06 14.36 10.31
CA GLY A 204 -17.02 14.19 11.77
C GLY A 204 -15.78 13.45 12.28
N ASP A 205 -15.72 13.23 13.59
CA ASP A 205 -14.51 12.72 14.26
C ASP A 205 -14.33 11.21 14.12
N GLN A 206 -15.39 10.41 14.14
CA GLN A 206 -15.31 8.95 14.02
C GLN A 206 -16.21 8.45 12.89
N PRO A 207 -15.89 8.79 11.63
CA PRO A 207 -16.72 8.43 10.50
C PRO A 207 -16.74 6.91 10.30
N THR A 208 -17.89 6.39 9.90
CA THR A 208 -17.95 5.08 9.24
C THR A 208 -17.81 5.28 7.73
N ILE A 209 -16.74 4.75 7.16
CA ILE A 209 -16.46 4.83 5.72
C ILE A 209 -16.63 3.44 5.11
N ALA A 210 -17.47 3.31 4.10
CA ALA A 210 -17.69 2.06 3.39
C ALA A 210 -16.94 2.05 2.05
N SER A 211 -16.12 1.03 1.82
CA SER A 211 -15.30 0.88 0.63
C SER A 211 -15.68 -0.40 -0.11
N LEU A 212 -16.30 -0.26 -1.28
CA LEU A 212 -16.75 -1.38 -2.12
C LEU A 212 -15.87 -1.51 -3.36
N SER A 213 -15.34 -2.70 -3.61
CA SER A 213 -14.36 -2.95 -4.68
C SER A 213 -14.93 -3.82 -5.80
N PHE A 214 -14.56 -3.51 -7.04
CA PHE A 214 -14.96 -4.23 -8.25
C PHE A 214 -13.78 -4.38 -9.21
N GLY A 215 -13.76 -5.47 -9.98
CA GLY A 215 -12.68 -5.78 -10.92
C GLY A 215 -11.49 -6.45 -10.24
N ASP A 216 -10.29 -6.16 -10.74
CA ASP A 216 -9.09 -6.88 -10.32
C ASP A 216 -8.66 -6.57 -8.87
N GLY A 217 -8.10 -7.57 -8.19
CA GLY A 217 -7.73 -7.47 -6.79
C GLY A 217 -6.55 -6.53 -6.55
N ARG A 218 -6.55 -5.84 -5.40
CA ARG A 218 -5.41 -5.03 -4.92
C ARG A 218 -5.17 -5.27 -3.44
N MET A 219 -3.96 -4.94 -2.98
CA MET A 219 -3.71 -4.87 -1.55
C MET A 219 -4.12 -3.49 -1.00
N PHE A 220 -5.01 -3.49 0.00
CA PHE A 220 -5.26 -2.31 0.83
C PHE A 220 -4.38 -2.41 2.07
N GLU A 221 -3.42 -1.51 2.20
CA GLU A 221 -2.45 -1.53 3.31
C GLU A 221 -2.80 -0.45 4.31
N LEU A 222 -2.73 -0.79 5.61
CA LEU A 222 -2.82 0.13 6.72
C LEU A 222 -1.50 0.12 7.51
N ARG A 223 -1.10 1.28 8.00
CA ARG A 223 -0.01 1.43 8.97
C ARG A 223 -0.46 2.34 10.11
N ARG A 224 -0.11 1.97 11.33
CA ARG A 224 -0.43 2.78 12.51
C ARG A 224 0.42 4.05 12.53
N ASN A 225 -0.18 5.15 12.95
CA ASN A 225 0.53 6.40 13.16
C ASN A 225 1.49 6.26 14.34
N PRO A 226 2.74 6.70 14.21
CA PRO A 226 3.67 6.70 15.31
C PRO A 226 3.23 7.67 16.42
N PRO A 227 3.50 7.34 17.69
CA PRO A 227 3.30 8.28 18.77
C PRO A 227 4.30 9.45 18.62
N PRO A 228 4.04 10.60 19.27
CA PRO A 228 4.83 11.82 19.08
C PRO A 228 6.34 11.63 19.30
N GLU A 229 6.73 10.74 20.22
CA GLU A 229 8.12 10.49 20.60
C GLU A 229 8.96 9.85 19.48
N GLU A 230 8.32 9.19 18.52
CA GLU A 230 8.98 8.53 17.39
C GLU A 230 9.25 9.49 16.22
N ASN A 231 8.87 10.78 16.34
CA ASN A 231 9.14 11.82 15.34
C ASN A 231 8.76 11.45 13.89
N GLY A 232 7.67 10.69 13.73
CA GLY A 232 7.22 10.24 12.41
C GLY A 232 7.91 8.99 11.87
N ASP A 233 8.66 8.24 12.69
CA ASP A 233 9.22 6.94 12.31
C ASP A 233 8.15 5.84 12.31
N TYR A 234 7.86 5.29 11.13
CA TYR A 234 6.91 4.18 10.96
C TYR A 234 7.58 2.79 11.04
N THR A 235 8.90 2.71 11.23
CA THR A 235 9.69 1.45 11.11
C THR A 235 9.16 0.33 12.00
N TYR A 236 8.73 0.68 13.21
CA TYR A 236 8.27 -0.27 14.23
C TYR A 236 6.77 -0.14 14.51
N MET A 237 6.02 0.46 13.60
CA MET A 237 4.56 0.56 13.72
C MET A 237 3.89 -0.72 13.25
N GLU A 238 2.66 -0.92 13.71
CA GLU A 238 1.83 -2.04 13.30
C GLU A 238 1.35 -1.83 11.86
N HIS A 239 1.31 -2.91 11.09
CA HIS A 239 0.82 -2.91 9.71
C HIS A 239 -0.28 -3.97 9.56
N VAL A 240 -1.32 -3.61 8.82
CA VAL A 240 -2.44 -4.50 8.49
C VAL A 240 -2.68 -4.47 6.99
N ASN A 241 -2.81 -5.63 6.37
CA ASN A 241 -3.11 -5.79 4.97
C ASN A 241 -4.50 -6.38 4.79
N VAL A 242 -5.25 -5.89 3.81
CA VAL A 242 -6.54 -6.43 3.42
C VAL A 242 -6.55 -6.62 1.89
N PRO A 243 -6.57 -7.87 1.39
CA PRO A 243 -6.77 -8.12 -0.03
C PRO A 243 -8.19 -7.71 -0.43
N VAL A 244 -8.32 -6.65 -1.22
CA VAL A 244 -9.62 -6.15 -1.69
C VAL A 244 -9.90 -6.65 -3.10
N THR A 245 -10.84 -7.58 -3.21
CA THR A 245 -11.19 -8.30 -4.43
C THR A 245 -12.55 -7.87 -5.00
N ASN A 246 -12.92 -8.42 -6.16
CA ASN A 246 -14.21 -8.17 -6.79
C ASN A 246 -15.38 -8.46 -5.82
N GLY A 247 -16.29 -7.50 -5.66
CA GLY A 247 -17.48 -7.64 -4.82
C GLY A 247 -17.24 -7.55 -3.31
N CYS A 248 -16.02 -7.28 -2.84
CA CYS A 248 -15.77 -7.17 -1.40
C CYS A 248 -16.16 -5.80 -0.83
N LEU A 249 -16.71 -5.79 0.39
CA LEU A 249 -16.95 -4.60 1.19
C LEU A 249 -15.95 -4.55 2.36
N LEU A 250 -15.32 -3.39 2.53
CA LEU A 250 -14.47 -3.05 3.67
C LEU A 250 -15.04 -1.80 4.34
N THR A 251 -15.38 -1.86 5.63
CA THR A 251 -15.68 -0.66 6.42
C THR A 251 -14.50 -0.25 7.28
N MET A 252 -14.30 1.06 7.42
CA MET A 252 -13.36 1.66 8.35
C MET A 252 -14.16 2.46 9.39
N GLU A 253 -14.01 2.10 10.66
CA GLU A 253 -14.87 2.57 11.76
C GLU A 253 -14.07 3.04 12.97
N GLY A 254 -14.71 3.86 13.81
CA GLY A 254 -14.18 4.32 15.09
C GLY A 254 -12.94 5.19 14.94
N ALA A 255 -11.90 4.86 15.71
CA ALA A 255 -10.65 5.64 15.77
C ALA A 255 -9.73 5.44 14.55
N LEU A 256 -10.13 4.66 13.55
CA LEU A 256 -9.23 4.27 12.45
C LEU A 256 -8.69 5.49 11.69
N GLN A 257 -9.54 6.49 11.41
CA GLN A 257 -9.11 7.72 10.74
C GLN A 257 -8.29 8.68 11.65
N HIS A 258 -8.07 8.35 12.92
CA HIS A 258 -7.14 9.07 13.78
C HIS A 258 -5.81 8.34 13.89
N ASP A 259 -5.88 7.03 14.13
CA ASP A 259 -4.75 6.22 14.54
C ASP A 259 -4.02 5.57 13.36
N TRP A 260 -4.63 5.50 12.18
CA TRP A 260 -4.08 4.76 11.04
C TRP A 260 -4.04 5.61 9.76
N GLN A 261 -3.04 5.30 8.93
CA GLN A 261 -2.99 5.69 7.52
C GLN A 261 -3.23 4.46 6.67
N HIS A 262 -3.78 4.66 5.48
CA HIS A 262 -3.98 3.61 4.50
C HIS A 262 -3.50 4.01 3.10
N ARG A 263 -3.28 3.01 2.26
CA ARG A 263 -2.87 3.19 0.86
C ARG A 263 -3.31 2.00 -0.02
N VAL A 264 -3.24 2.23 -1.33
CA VAL A 264 -3.22 1.16 -2.34
C VAL A 264 -1.90 1.33 -3.11
N PRO A 265 -0.89 0.47 -2.89
CA PRO A 265 0.42 0.61 -3.51
C PRO A 265 0.37 0.26 -5.00
N LYS A 266 1.44 0.65 -5.70
CA LYS A 266 1.69 0.14 -7.06
C LYS A 266 2.09 -1.33 -6.98
N GLU A 267 1.66 -2.10 -7.96
CA GLU A 267 2.01 -3.49 -8.16
C GLU A 267 2.73 -3.66 -9.50
N TYR A 268 3.84 -4.40 -9.49
CA TYR A 268 4.71 -4.56 -10.68
C TYR A 268 4.46 -5.86 -11.45
N HIS A 269 3.48 -6.65 -11.02
CA HIS A 269 2.94 -7.77 -11.80
C HIS A 269 1.74 -7.28 -12.62
N GLU A 270 1.37 -8.03 -13.66
CA GLU A 270 0.22 -7.67 -14.49
C GLU A 270 -1.07 -7.61 -13.66
N ARG A 271 -1.79 -6.50 -13.81
CA ARG A 271 -3.05 -6.22 -13.12
C ARG A 271 -4.04 -5.57 -14.07
N GLY A 272 -5.28 -6.05 -14.03
CA GLY A 272 -6.42 -5.45 -14.70
C GLY A 272 -6.94 -4.21 -13.97
N ALA A 273 -7.99 -3.59 -14.51
CA ALA A 273 -8.59 -2.42 -13.89
C ALA A 273 -9.38 -2.77 -12.62
N ARG A 274 -9.37 -1.86 -11.64
CA ARG A 274 -10.11 -1.93 -10.38
C ARG A 274 -10.90 -0.64 -10.18
N ILE A 275 -12.19 -0.77 -9.85
CA ILE A 275 -13.03 0.32 -9.38
C ILE A 275 -13.23 0.19 -7.87
N ASN A 276 -13.11 1.30 -7.17
CA ASN A 276 -13.36 1.40 -5.74
C ASN A 276 -14.34 2.54 -5.47
N LEU A 277 -15.46 2.23 -4.82
CA LEU A 277 -16.45 3.21 -4.39
C LEU A 277 -16.30 3.45 -2.89
N THR A 278 -15.88 4.65 -2.51
CA THR A 278 -15.75 5.04 -1.09
C THR A 278 -16.91 5.94 -0.69
N PHE A 279 -17.85 5.39 0.06
CA PHE A 279 -19.03 6.07 0.59
C PHE A 279 -18.74 6.67 1.98
N ARG A 280 -19.25 7.88 2.19
CA ARG A 280 -19.12 8.66 3.42
C ARG A 280 -20.45 9.35 3.74
N LEU A 281 -20.65 9.65 5.02
CA LEU A 281 -21.68 10.55 5.50
C LEU A 281 -21.04 11.90 5.81
N THR A 282 -21.40 12.92 5.06
CA THR A 282 -20.99 14.30 5.32
C THR A 282 -22.07 15.02 6.13
N ILE A 283 -21.66 15.73 7.16
CA ILE A 283 -22.49 16.59 8.00
C ILE A 283 -22.58 17.96 7.33
N PRO A 284 -23.79 18.53 7.16
CA PRO A 284 -23.94 19.92 6.72
C PRO A 284 -23.18 20.86 7.65
N GLY A 285 -22.39 21.77 7.07
CA GLY A 285 -21.73 22.85 7.80
C GLY A 285 -22.68 23.98 8.17
#